data_AF-A0A429MQQ2-F1
#
_entry.id   AF-A0A429MQQ2-F1
#
_cell.length_a   1.000
_cell.length_b   1.000
_cell.length_c   1.000
_cell.angle_alpha   90.00
_cell.angle_beta   90.00
_cell.angle_gamma   90.00
#
_symmetry.space_group_name_H-M   'P 1'
#
loop_
_entity.id
_entity.type
_entity.pdbx_description
1 polymer ?
#
loop_
_entity_poly.entity_id
_entity_poly.type
_entity_poly.pdbx_seq_one_letter_code
_entity_poly.pdbx_strand_id
1 'polypeptide(L)' 'MSNIYQFEAELLEGDIKQFADYKGKVLLIVNTASKCGFTPQFAGLEKL' A
#
# COMPACT_ATOMS: atom_id res chain seq x y z
N MET A 1 19.40 10.87 -4.38
CA MET A 1 18.90 9.58 -3.84
C MET A 1 17.39 9.67 -3.83
N SER A 2 16.70 8.79 -4.57
CA SER A 2 15.23 8.75 -4.57
C SER A 2 14.74 8.05 -3.31
N ASN A 3 13.77 8.65 -2.63
CA ASN A 3 13.18 8.13 -1.39
C ASN A 3 11.67 7.93 -1.57
N ILE A 4 11.10 6.93 -0.90
CA ILE A 4 9.67 6.61 -0.95
C ILE A 4 8.79 7.77 -0.44
N TYR A 5 9.30 8.61 0.46
CA TYR A 5 8.51 9.70 1.08
C TYR A 5 8.17 10.88 0.15
N GLN A 6 8.70 10.91 -1.07
CA GLN A 6 8.36 11.94 -2.06
C GLN A 6 7.12 11.58 -2.90
N PHE A 7 6.60 10.36 -2.74
CA PHE A 7 5.45 9.88 -3.50
C PHE A 7 4.15 10.08 -2.72
N GLU A 8 3.07 10.07 -3.48
CA GLU A 8 1.70 10.10 -3.01
C GLU A 8 0.87 9.08 -3.79
N ALA A 9 -0.23 8.65 -3.20
CA ALA A 9 -1.20 7.79 -3.87
C ALA A 9 -2.62 8.26 -3.55
N GLU A 10 -3.51 8.17 -4.52
CA GLU A 10 -4.94 8.36 -4.32
C GLU A 10 -5.52 7.13 -3.60
N LEU A 11 -6.31 7.38 -2.56
CA LEU A 11 -7.06 6.36 -1.84
C LEU A 11 -8.34 6.00 -2.61
N LEU A 12 -9.00 4.93 -2.19
CA LEU A 12 -10.24 4.46 -2.84
C LEU A 12 -11.35 5.51 -2.79
N GLU A 13 -11.35 6.36 -1.76
CA GLU A 13 -12.30 7.45 -1.53
C GLU A 13 -11.95 8.75 -2.29
N GLY A 14 -10.80 8.79 -2.98
CA GLY A 14 -10.32 9.95 -3.75
C GLY A 14 -9.41 10.92 -2.99
N ASP A 15 -9.18 10.69 -1.70
CA ASP A 15 -8.22 11.47 -0.91
C ASP A 15 -6.77 11.14 -1.28
N ILE A 16 -5.88 12.14 -1.25
CA ILE A 16 -4.45 11.92 -1.51
C ILE A 16 -3.73 11.54 -0.22
N LYS A 17 -3.06 10.38 -0.23
CA LYS A 17 -2.20 9.91 0.85
C LYS A 17 -0.73 10.19 0.55
N GLN A 18 -0.11 11.03 1.37
CA GLN A 18 1.32 11.30 1.31
C GLN A 18 2.11 10.14 1.94
N PHE A 19 3.14 9.63 1.25
CA PHE A 19 3.95 8.53 1.80
C PHE A 19 4.85 9.02 2.93
N ALA A 20 5.14 10.33 3.00
CA ALA A 20 5.86 10.96 4.10
C ALA A 20 5.23 10.71 5.48
N ASP A 21 3.90 10.51 5.54
CA ASP A 21 3.17 10.23 6.77
C ASP A 21 3.59 8.92 7.45
N TYR A 22 4.20 8.01 6.70
CA TYR A 22 4.66 6.70 7.18
C TYR A 22 6.12 6.69 7.61
N LYS A 23 6.78 7.87 7.68
CA LYS A 23 8.19 7.96 8.04
C LYS A 23 8.48 7.31 9.39
N GLY A 24 9.52 6.48 9.44
CA GLY A 24 9.92 5.73 10.63
C GLY A 24 9.12 4.45 10.88
N LYS A 25 8.17 4.10 10.01
CA LYS A 25 7.46 2.82 10.03
C LYS A 25 8.02 1.87 8.97
N VAL A 26 7.95 0.57 9.23
CA VAL A 26 8.17 -0.46 8.21
C VAL A 26 6.94 -0.47 7.29
N LEU A 27 7.17 -0.45 5.97
CA LEU A 27 6.13 -0.41 4.96
C LEU A 27 6.21 -1.66 4.08
N LEU A 28 5.06 -2.33 3.90
CA LEU A 28 4.88 -3.38 2.90
C LEU A 28 3.91 -2.87 1.82
N ILE A 29 4.39 -2.72 0.59
CA ILE A 29 3.59 -2.28 -0.57
C ILE A 29 3.24 -3.51 -1.40
N VAL A 30 1.95 -3.76 -1.63
CA VAL A 30 1.45 -4.93 -2.35
C VAL A 30 0.56 -4.48 -3.50
N ASN A 31 0.87 -4.92 -4.71
CA ASN A 31 -0.03 -4.77 -5.85
C ASN A 31 -1.08 -5.90 -5.82
N THR A 32 -2.36 -5.55 -5.75
CA THR A 32 -3.46 -6.52 -5.69
C THR A 32 -4.35 -6.43 -6.93
N ALA A 33 -5.07 -7.52 -7.24
CA ALA A 33 -6.04 -7.56 -8.32
C ALA A 33 -7.28 -8.36 -7.90
N SER A 34 -8.48 -7.80 -8.08
CA SER A 34 -9.74 -8.41 -7.63
C SER A 34 -10.27 -9.51 -8.55
N LYS A 35 -9.77 -9.61 -9.78
CA LYS A 35 -10.22 -10.60 -10.80
C LYS A 35 -9.23 -11.73 -11.03
N CYS A 36 -8.25 -11.88 -10.14
CA CYS A 36 -7.28 -12.96 -10.21
C CYS A 36 -7.65 -14.01 -9.15
N GLY A 37 -7.49 -15.30 -9.45
CA GLY A 37 -7.75 -16.41 -8.51
C GLY A 37 -6.90 -16.35 -7.22
N PHE A 38 -5.97 -15.42 -7.16
CA PHE A 38 -5.30 -14.97 -5.95
C PHE A 38 -6.16 -13.89 -5.29
N THR A 39 -7.26 -14.28 -4.65
CA THR A 39 -7.86 -13.48 -3.56
C THR A 39 -7.50 -14.04 -2.17
N PRO A 40 -7.26 -15.36 -1.98
CA PRO A 40 -6.92 -15.91 -0.67
C PRO A 40 -5.68 -15.32 0.03
N GLN A 41 -4.78 -14.64 -0.69
CA GLN A 41 -3.60 -14.01 -0.08
C GLN A 41 -3.95 -12.81 0.82
N PHE A 42 -5.13 -12.19 0.69
CA PHE A 42 -5.55 -11.12 1.61
C PHE A 42 -5.56 -11.61 3.06
N ALA A 43 -6.04 -12.84 3.31
CA ALA A 43 -6.07 -13.41 4.65
C ALA A 43 -4.67 -13.67 5.24
N GLY A 44 -3.65 -13.84 4.39
CA GLY A 44 -2.25 -13.92 4.83
C GLY A 44 -1.69 -12.55 5.18
N LEU A 45 -2.00 -11.54 4.36
CA LEU A 45 -1.57 -10.15 4.56
C LEU A 45 -2.17 -9.52 5.82
N GLU A 46 -3.43 -9.85 6.15
CA GLU A 46 -4.11 -9.36 7.35
C GLU A 46 -3.55 -9.93 8.67
N LYS A 47 -2.78 -11.04 8.60
CA LYS A 47 -2.19 -11.71 9.77
C LYS A 47 -0.76 -11.25 10.09
N LEU A 48 -0.15 -10.44 9.23
CA LEU A 48 1.16 -9.85 9.44
C LEU A 48 1.09 -8.70 10.46
#